data_AF-A0A0W0TV07-F1
#
_entry.id   AF-A0A0W0TV07-F1
#
_cell.length_a   1.000
_cell.length_b   1.000
_cell.length_c   1.000
_cell.angle_alpha   90.00
_cell.angle_beta   90.00
_cell.angle_gamma   90.00
#
_symmetry.space_group_name_H-M   'P 1'
#
loop_
_entity.id
_entity.type
_entity.pdbx_description
1 polymer ?
#
loop_
_entity_poly.entity_id
_entity_poly.type
_entity_poly.pdbx_seq_one_letter_code
_entity_poly.pdbx_strand_id
1 'polypeptide(L)'
;MGKATDEFRKRDDGKGGPEDGRQFHSWYHIDDVKRILWGLFTRLPAKSRALFLQPQVMFDGIYQRNIGDILNITADWFRKTPEEVRYFPFIFKPELGGVHYLAGVFVKVAALGMKLVLFNPAGHIKHINIDNLDKLIDVHVSPHALQTAKKDGGKLVSCGPLSLYFLEYILNHPNWLETLDNEFTLPEVLSQFNEESTYKDDVLKLRQAHDRLLQTVSDEDVKKVEAFYEPFDDMLLKALDVLDKKRERERLLESYDDYASVHSDSEPFDPDFSEDGVSDDEEGEEVGEALTKSEKMLLETPVIKPHSTARSLTDKRQPVTGQSDGEQPPTLLLAQTAVEIAQQSDGVALTKNDDSASMDRPDVLVVRAEIQRLRGKTGIFSWGCADKSNRIEQALIQASTETSDVRLNGAVRTALAAHRIGFFGQAQSLINIDESLAKEAIQP
;
A
#
# COMPACT_ATOMS: atom_id res chain seq x y z
N MET A 1 1.45 22.26 24.16
CA MET A 1 0.62 21.31 23.42
C MET A 1 1.57 20.54 22.54
N GLY A 2 1.60 19.21 22.60
CA GLY A 2 2.57 18.42 21.82
C GLY A 2 2.29 18.49 20.32
N LYS A 3 3.32 18.34 19.50
CA LYS A 3 3.30 18.37 18.03
C LYS A 3 2.20 17.47 17.46
N ALA A 4 2.06 16.25 17.99
CA ALA A 4 1.03 15.31 17.57
C ALA A 4 -0.41 15.83 17.73
N THR A 5 -0.67 16.62 18.78
CA THR A 5 -1.99 17.24 19.02
C THR A 5 -2.18 18.51 18.20
N ASP A 6 -1.12 19.32 18.03
CA ASP A 6 -1.21 20.58 17.29
C ASP A 6 -1.44 20.32 15.79
N GLU A 7 -0.70 19.38 15.21
CA GLU A 7 -0.89 18.94 13.82
C GLU A 7 -2.27 18.32 13.57
N PHE A 8 -2.83 17.57 14.52
CA PHE A 8 -4.17 17.01 14.38
C PHE A 8 -5.28 18.07 14.41
N ARG A 9 -5.05 19.20 15.09
CA ARG A 9 -6.05 20.27 15.27
C ARG A 9 -5.91 21.45 14.30
N LYS A 10 -4.80 21.54 13.58
CA LYS A 10 -4.43 22.69 12.74
C LYS A 10 -3.61 22.26 11.51
N ARG A 11 -3.98 21.16 10.86
CA ARG A 11 -3.25 20.67 9.69
C ARG A 11 -3.48 21.62 8.52
N ASP A 12 -2.43 22.19 7.95
CA ASP A 12 -2.58 22.94 6.69
C ASP A 12 -2.92 21.96 5.56
N ASP A 13 -4.10 22.11 4.97
CA ASP A 13 -4.59 21.30 3.84
C ASP A 13 -4.14 21.84 2.48
N GLY A 14 -3.40 22.96 2.45
CA GLY A 14 -2.94 23.64 1.26
C GLY A 14 -4.06 24.11 0.32
N LYS A 15 -5.32 24.16 0.78
CA LYS A 15 -6.52 24.42 -0.05
C LYS A 15 -7.51 25.40 0.55
N GLY A 16 -7.50 25.65 1.87
CA GLY A 16 -8.43 26.58 2.50
C GLY A 16 -8.04 27.11 3.88
N GLY A 17 -7.01 26.56 4.52
CA GLY A 17 -6.54 26.96 5.85
C GLY A 17 -6.38 25.76 6.79
N PRO A 18 -6.23 25.99 8.10
CA PRO A 18 -6.03 24.90 9.05
C PRO A 18 -7.29 24.03 9.20
N GLU A 19 -7.18 22.76 8.82
CA GLU A 19 -8.17 21.72 9.07
C GLU A 19 -7.99 21.14 10.50
N ASP A 20 -9.10 20.99 11.23
CA ASP A 20 -9.14 20.43 12.58
C ASP A 20 -9.73 19.02 12.52
N GLY A 21 -8.90 17.98 12.68
CA GLY A 21 -9.29 16.57 12.61
C GLY A 21 -10.35 16.15 13.64
N ARG A 22 -10.65 16.99 14.64
CA ARG A 22 -11.79 16.80 15.56
C ARG A 22 -13.13 17.08 14.89
N GLN A 23 -13.16 17.87 13.82
CA GLN A 23 -14.37 18.19 13.05
C GLN A 23 -14.82 16.98 12.25
N PHE A 24 -16.14 16.84 12.07
CA PHE A 24 -16.73 15.65 11.44
C PHE A 24 -16.32 15.49 9.97
N HIS A 25 -16.27 16.61 9.23
CA HIS A 25 -16.00 16.62 7.78
C HIS A 25 -14.53 16.40 7.39
N SER A 26 -13.65 16.19 8.37
CA SER A 26 -12.20 16.18 8.13
C SER A 26 -11.63 14.79 7.96
N TRP A 27 -10.78 14.61 6.96
CA TRP A 27 -10.07 13.35 6.78
C TRP A 27 -8.95 13.20 7.82
N TYR A 28 -8.70 11.96 8.25
CA TYR A 28 -7.51 11.67 9.06
C TYR A 28 -6.28 11.61 8.17
N HIS A 29 -5.23 12.32 8.55
CA HIS A 29 -3.95 12.17 7.87
C HIS A 29 -3.28 10.86 8.30
N ILE A 30 -2.42 10.30 7.45
CA ILE A 30 -1.76 9.02 7.72
C ILE A 30 -0.91 9.08 9.00
N ASP A 31 -0.26 10.21 9.29
CA ASP A 31 0.50 10.39 10.54
C ASP A 31 -0.40 10.32 11.78
N ASP A 32 -1.63 10.84 11.70
CA ASP A 32 -2.59 10.80 12.80
C ASP A 32 -2.98 9.34 13.04
N VAL A 33 -3.26 8.58 11.97
CA VAL A 33 -3.56 7.14 12.04
C VAL A 33 -2.37 6.36 12.62
N LYS A 34 -1.12 6.61 12.16
CA LYS A 34 0.10 6.01 12.70
C LYS A 34 0.26 6.30 14.19
N ARG A 35 0.10 7.55 14.63
CA ARG A 35 0.23 7.96 16.04
C ARG A 35 -0.87 7.39 16.94
N ILE A 36 -2.12 7.37 16.47
CA ILE A 36 -3.25 6.79 17.20
C ILE A 36 -3.04 5.27 17.35
N LEU A 37 -2.77 4.55 16.27
CA LEU A 37 -2.60 3.09 16.31
C LEU A 37 -1.39 2.67 17.16
N TRP A 38 -0.27 3.39 17.06
CA TRP A 38 0.87 3.23 17.96
C TRP A 38 0.50 3.49 19.43
N GLY A 39 -0.28 4.53 19.71
CA GLY A 39 -0.75 4.86 21.06
C GLY A 39 -1.67 3.81 21.65
N LEU A 40 -2.58 3.24 20.85
CA LEU A 40 -3.44 2.11 21.24
C LEU A 40 -2.60 0.87 21.57
N PHE A 41 -1.67 0.50 20.68
CA PHE A 41 -0.83 -0.68 20.84
C PHE A 41 0.15 -0.60 22.03
N THR A 42 0.81 0.54 22.22
CA THR A 42 1.81 0.70 23.28
C THR A 42 1.20 0.68 24.68
N ARG A 43 -0.07 1.08 24.81
CA ARG A 43 -0.85 1.02 26.07
C ARG A 43 -1.32 -0.38 26.46
N LEU A 44 -1.27 -1.37 25.56
CA LEU A 44 -1.66 -2.74 25.89
C LEU A 44 -0.77 -3.34 27.00
N PRO A 45 -1.35 -4.13 27.94
CA PRO A 45 -0.57 -4.93 28.87
C PRO A 45 0.43 -5.82 28.13
N ALA A 46 1.66 -5.95 28.65
CA ALA A 46 2.74 -6.67 27.96
C ALA A 46 2.37 -8.11 27.53
N LYS A 47 1.54 -8.82 28.31
CA LYS A 47 1.04 -10.15 27.96
C LYS A 47 0.10 -10.12 26.75
N SER A 48 -0.85 -9.19 26.69
CA SER A 48 -1.75 -9.03 25.55
C SER A 48 -0.96 -8.59 24.32
N ARG A 49 -0.06 -7.61 24.48
CA ARG A 49 0.77 -7.06 23.41
C ARG A 49 1.69 -8.11 22.75
N ALA A 50 2.16 -9.11 23.51
CA ALA A 50 2.97 -10.20 22.97
C ALA A 50 2.23 -11.10 21.97
N LEU A 51 0.88 -11.09 21.95
CA LEU A 51 0.08 -11.85 20.98
C LEU A 51 0.07 -11.20 19.58
N PHE A 52 0.55 -9.96 19.45
CA PHE A 52 0.41 -9.14 18.26
C PHE A 52 1.78 -8.81 17.66
N LEU A 53 1.90 -8.94 16.33
CA LEU A 53 2.93 -8.22 15.59
C LEU A 53 2.62 -6.72 15.68
N GLN A 54 3.66 -5.89 15.67
CA GLN A 54 3.54 -4.43 15.69
C GLN A 54 2.61 -3.96 14.56
N PRO A 55 1.48 -3.30 14.87
CA PRO A 55 0.47 -3.00 13.87
C PRO A 55 0.92 -1.92 12.89
N GLN A 56 0.60 -2.11 11.62
CA GLN A 56 1.15 -1.30 10.52
C GLN A 56 0.11 -0.36 9.90
N VAL A 57 0.58 0.77 9.36
CA VAL A 57 -0.25 1.68 8.55
C VAL A 57 0.44 1.84 7.21
N MET A 58 0.00 1.04 6.23
CA MET A 58 0.56 1.00 4.88
C MET A 58 0.29 2.32 4.16
N PHE A 59 1.32 2.86 3.52
CA PHE A 59 1.35 4.25 3.08
C PHE A 59 0.80 4.51 1.67
N ASP A 60 0.44 5.78 1.43
CA ASP A 60 0.10 6.31 0.11
C ASP A 60 1.28 6.12 -0.85
N GLY A 61 1.07 5.39 -1.95
CA GLY A 61 2.04 5.14 -3.01
C GLY A 61 2.06 3.69 -3.51
N ILE A 62 1.75 2.74 -2.62
CA ILE A 62 1.74 1.30 -2.96
C ILE A 62 0.54 0.93 -3.86
N TYR A 63 -0.47 1.79 -3.96
CA TYR A 63 -1.69 1.64 -4.77
C TYR A 63 -1.46 1.48 -6.29
N GLN A 64 -0.26 1.72 -6.82
CA GLN A 64 0.07 1.40 -8.22
C GLN A 64 0.31 -0.11 -8.44
N ARG A 65 0.30 -0.90 -7.37
CA ARG A 65 0.61 -2.34 -7.35
C ARG A 65 -0.65 -3.12 -6.97
N ASN A 66 -0.71 -4.40 -7.35
CA ASN A 66 -1.81 -5.27 -6.95
C ASN A 66 -1.78 -5.48 -5.42
N ILE A 67 -2.91 -5.27 -4.74
CA ILE A 67 -2.94 -5.36 -3.27
C ILE A 67 -2.83 -6.80 -2.76
N GLY A 68 -3.21 -7.81 -3.55
CA GLY A 68 -2.88 -9.20 -3.28
C GLY A 68 -1.36 -9.43 -3.11
N ASP A 69 -0.51 -8.76 -3.89
CA ASP A 69 0.95 -8.84 -3.73
C ASP A 69 1.42 -8.26 -2.39
N ILE A 70 0.89 -7.08 -2.03
CA ILE A 70 1.19 -6.39 -0.76
C ILE A 70 0.82 -7.30 0.41
N LEU A 71 -0.39 -7.88 0.35
CA LEU A 71 -0.92 -8.77 1.36
C LEU A 71 -0.14 -10.09 1.44
N ASN A 72 0.31 -10.67 0.32
CA ASN A 72 1.20 -11.84 0.32
C ASN A 72 2.53 -11.56 1.01
N ILE A 73 3.21 -10.48 0.64
CA ILE A 73 4.49 -10.07 1.26
C ILE A 73 4.31 -9.83 2.77
N THR A 74 3.19 -9.20 3.14
CA THR A 74 2.80 -8.93 4.53
C THR A 74 2.54 -10.24 5.30
N ALA A 75 1.82 -11.19 4.69
CA ALA A 75 1.56 -12.52 5.24
C ALA A 75 2.85 -13.34 5.38
N ASP A 76 3.74 -13.33 4.39
CA ASP A 76 5.02 -14.06 4.40
C ASP A 76 6.00 -13.56 5.45
N TRP A 77 5.98 -12.28 5.78
CA TRP A 77 6.66 -11.81 6.98
C TRP A 77 5.99 -12.35 8.23
N PHE A 78 4.68 -12.18 8.35
CA PHE A 78 3.97 -12.59 9.56
C PHE A 78 4.09 -14.09 9.85
N ARG A 79 4.12 -14.94 8.82
CA ARG A 79 4.43 -16.39 8.89
C ARG A 79 5.77 -16.68 9.58
N LYS A 80 6.77 -15.81 9.45
CA LYS A 80 8.12 -15.95 10.04
C LYS A 80 8.21 -15.50 11.50
N THR A 81 7.15 -14.90 12.05
CA THR A 81 7.12 -14.50 13.48
C THR A 81 6.93 -15.72 14.40
N PRO A 82 7.35 -15.65 15.68
CA PRO A 82 7.13 -16.73 16.66
C PRO A 82 5.64 -17.11 16.81
N GLU A 83 5.36 -18.33 17.25
CA GLU A 83 4.00 -18.88 17.28
C GLU A 83 3.09 -18.22 18.34
N GLU A 84 3.68 -17.67 19.40
CA GLU A 84 2.99 -16.82 20.36
C GLU A 84 2.48 -15.51 19.76
N VAL A 85 3.03 -15.07 18.62
CA VAL A 85 2.57 -13.91 17.85
C VAL A 85 1.49 -14.37 16.88
N ARG A 86 0.22 -14.22 17.29
CA ARG A 86 -0.96 -14.84 16.67
C ARG A 86 -1.77 -13.91 15.79
N TYR A 87 -1.61 -12.60 15.96
CA TYR A 87 -2.36 -11.58 15.22
C TYR A 87 -1.43 -10.54 14.61
N PHE A 88 -1.77 -10.04 13.43
CA PHE A 88 -1.09 -8.92 12.81
C PHE A 88 -2.12 -7.89 12.31
N PRO A 89 -2.38 -6.82 13.08
CA PRO A 89 -3.31 -5.77 12.69
C PRO A 89 -2.65 -4.77 11.73
N PHE A 90 -3.40 -4.27 10.76
CA PHE A 90 -2.93 -3.24 9.86
C PHE A 90 -4.06 -2.33 9.37
N ILE A 91 -3.71 -1.13 8.93
CA ILE A 91 -4.57 -0.24 8.14
C ILE A 91 -3.88 -0.02 6.80
N PHE A 92 -4.66 -0.01 5.72
CA PHE A 92 -4.19 0.43 4.41
C PHE A 92 -5.16 1.44 3.80
N LYS A 93 -4.65 2.20 2.83
CA LYS A 93 -5.39 3.24 2.11
C LYS A 93 -5.18 3.01 0.61
N PRO A 94 -6.07 2.25 -0.06
CA PRO A 94 -5.77 1.67 -1.38
C PRO A 94 -6.05 2.59 -2.57
N GLU A 95 -6.78 3.70 -2.38
CA GLU A 95 -7.36 4.45 -3.49
C GLU A 95 -6.45 5.58 -4.01
N LEU A 96 -6.20 5.56 -5.32
CA LEU A 96 -5.70 6.73 -6.08
C LEU A 96 -6.62 7.93 -5.84
N GLY A 97 -6.08 9.02 -5.29
CA GLY A 97 -6.87 10.19 -4.88
C GLY A 97 -7.24 10.21 -3.40
N GLY A 98 -7.04 9.11 -2.68
CA GLY A 98 -6.79 9.10 -1.24
C GLY A 98 -7.99 9.33 -0.33
N VAL A 99 -9.16 8.73 -0.62
CA VAL A 99 -10.40 8.98 0.13
C VAL A 99 -10.68 7.95 1.25
N HIS A 100 -10.31 6.68 1.07
CA HIS A 100 -10.81 5.62 1.96
C HIS A 100 -9.73 4.80 2.70
N TYR A 101 -9.91 4.61 4.02
CA TYR A 101 -9.13 3.70 4.86
C TYR A 101 -9.85 2.36 5.05
N LEU A 102 -9.09 1.28 5.11
CA LEU A 102 -9.56 -0.06 5.45
C LEU A 102 -8.65 -0.67 6.54
N ALA A 103 -9.26 -1.35 7.52
CA ALA A 103 -8.52 -2.09 8.55
C ALA A 103 -8.51 -3.59 8.24
N GLY A 104 -7.38 -4.25 8.43
CA GLY A 104 -7.21 -5.68 8.28
C GLY A 104 -6.50 -6.32 9.47
N VAL A 105 -6.66 -7.63 9.63
CA VAL A 105 -5.91 -8.44 10.60
C VAL A 105 -5.59 -9.79 9.99
N PHE A 106 -4.31 -10.13 9.88
CA PHE A 106 -3.92 -11.53 9.66
C PHE A 106 -3.94 -12.29 10.98
N VAL A 107 -4.42 -13.54 10.95
CA VAL A 107 -4.60 -14.38 12.13
C VAL A 107 -3.97 -15.74 11.87
N LYS A 108 -3.06 -16.18 12.74
CA LYS A 108 -2.56 -17.56 12.73
C LYS A 108 -3.63 -18.49 13.32
N VAL A 109 -4.06 -19.45 12.52
CA VAL A 109 -5.05 -20.45 12.91
C VAL A 109 -4.37 -21.81 13.00
N ALA A 110 -4.39 -22.42 14.18
CA ALA A 110 -3.76 -23.71 14.41
C ALA A 110 -4.27 -24.76 13.41
N ALA A 111 -3.35 -25.55 12.84
CA ALA A 111 -3.57 -26.55 11.78
C ALA A 111 -4.11 -26.05 10.43
N LEU A 112 -4.75 -24.88 10.35
CA LEU A 112 -5.31 -24.31 9.12
C LEU A 112 -4.43 -23.23 8.46
N GLY A 113 -3.35 -22.81 9.12
CA GLY A 113 -2.39 -21.85 8.59
C GLY A 113 -2.76 -20.41 8.96
N MET A 114 -3.29 -19.64 8.01
CA MET A 114 -3.54 -18.20 8.19
C MET A 114 -4.87 -17.79 7.55
N LYS A 115 -5.64 -16.97 8.27
CA LYS A 115 -6.78 -16.24 7.70
C LYS A 115 -6.55 -14.73 7.73
N LEU A 116 -7.18 -14.03 6.80
CA LEU A 116 -7.18 -12.59 6.68
C LEU A 116 -8.60 -12.06 6.97
N VAL A 117 -8.71 -11.19 7.96
CA VAL A 117 -9.94 -10.49 8.32
C VAL A 117 -9.87 -9.06 7.79
N LEU A 118 -10.84 -8.63 6.98
CA LEU A 118 -10.93 -7.28 6.40
C LEU A 118 -12.20 -6.57 6.86
N PHE A 119 -12.03 -5.38 7.44
CA PHE A 119 -13.10 -4.47 7.82
C PHE A 119 -13.03 -3.20 6.97
N ASN A 120 -13.93 -3.11 5.98
CA ASN A 120 -14.21 -1.88 5.27
C ASN A 120 -15.37 -1.15 5.95
N PRO A 121 -15.19 0.08 6.48
CA PRO A 121 -16.28 0.89 7.03
C PRO A 121 -17.46 1.09 6.07
N ALA A 122 -17.22 1.09 4.76
CA ALA A 122 -18.24 1.24 3.71
C ALA A 122 -18.82 -0.11 3.20
N GLY A 123 -18.49 -1.24 3.83
CA GLY A 123 -19.08 -2.58 3.58
C GLY A 123 -18.74 -3.26 2.25
N HIS A 124 -18.34 -2.53 1.21
CA HIS A 124 -18.06 -3.10 -0.11
C HIS A 124 -16.58 -3.19 -0.43
N ILE A 125 -16.07 -4.41 -0.61
CA ILE A 125 -14.68 -4.71 -1.03
C ILE A 125 -14.54 -4.89 -2.55
N LYS A 126 -15.62 -4.69 -3.33
CA LYS A 126 -15.65 -4.88 -4.81
C LYS A 126 -14.57 -4.14 -5.62
N HIS A 127 -13.94 -3.11 -5.05
CA HIS A 127 -12.88 -2.32 -5.70
C HIS A 127 -11.46 -2.72 -5.27
N ILE A 128 -11.31 -3.75 -4.43
CA ILE A 128 -10.04 -4.20 -3.87
C ILE A 128 -9.65 -5.50 -4.56
N ASN A 129 -8.78 -5.39 -5.55
CA ASN A 129 -8.29 -6.55 -6.31
C ASN A 129 -7.34 -7.39 -5.43
N ILE A 130 -7.87 -8.48 -4.87
CA ILE A 130 -7.10 -9.49 -4.12
C ILE A 130 -6.83 -10.74 -4.98
N ASP A 131 -6.90 -10.65 -6.30
CA ASP A 131 -6.83 -11.81 -7.21
C ASP A 131 -5.46 -12.53 -7.13
N ASN A 132 -4.40 -11.79 -6.83
CA ASN A 132 -3.05 -12.32 -6.62
C ASN A 132 -2.82 -12.88 -5.20
N LEU A 133 -3.76 -12.71 -4.27
CA LEU A 133 -3.60 -13.21 -2.89
C LEU A 133 -3.48 -14.74 -2.89
N ASP A 134 -2.56 -15.25 -2.08
CA ASP A 134 -2.37 -16.68 -1.87
C ASP A 134 -3.69 -17.34 -1.48
N LYS A 135 -4.15 -18.27 -2.32
CA LYS A 135 -5.43 -18.98 -2.17
C LYS A 135 -5.50 -19.87 -0.92
N LEU A 136 -4.38 -20.06 -0.22
CA LEU A 136 -4.31 -20.72 1.09
C LEU A 136 -4.65 -19.77 2.25
N ILE A 137 -4.79 -18.46 2.00
CA ILE A 137 -5.23 -17.47 2.99
C ILE A 137 -6.76 -17.33 2.86
N ASP A 138 -7.49 -17.84 3.84
CA ASP A 138 -8.94 -17.69 3.92
C ASP A 138 -9.31 -16.22 4.22
N VAL A 139 -10.25 -15.63 3.49
CA VAL A 139 -10.53 -14.18 3.54
C VAL A 139 -11.94 -13.90 4.04
N HIS A 140 -12.02 -13.39 5.27
CA HIS A 140 -13.25 -12.94 5.90
C HIS A 140 -13.42 -11.44 5.68
N VAL A 141 -14.53 -11.03 5.07
CA VAL A 141 -14.83 -9.63 4.75
C VAL A 141 -16.07 -9.18 5.49
N SER A 142 -16.00 -8.05 6.20
CA SER A 142 -17.19 -7.44 6.79
C SER A 142 -18.16 -6.97 5.68
N PRO A 143 -19.40 -7.48 5.61
CA PRO A 143 -20.41 -6.98 4.69
C PRO A 143 -21.03 -5.64 5.13
N HIS A 144 -20.69 -5.16 6.33
CA HIS A 144 -21.40 -4.08 7.01
C HIS A 144 -20.97 -2.68 6.56
N ALA A 145 -21.88 -1.95 5.92
CA ALA A 145 -21.69 -0.55 5.54
C ALA A 145 -22.07 0.42 6.68
N LEU A 146 -21.22 0.47 7.72
CA LEU A 146 -21.39 1.42 8.83
C LEU A 146 -21.35 2.88 8.35
N GLN A 147 -20.46 3.16 7.42
CA GLN A 147 -20.26 4.45 6.77
C GLN A 147 -20.95 4.48 5.41
N THR A 148 -21.70 5.54 5.13
CA THR A 148 -22.32 5.78 3.82
C THR A 148 -22.22 7.26 3.45
N ALA A 149 -22.31 7.58 2.16
CA ALA A 149 -22.35 8.98 1.71
C ALA A 149 -23.53 9.76 2.33
N LYS A 150 -24.64 9.10 2.66
CA LYS A 150 -25.79 9.71 3.36
C LYS A 150 -25.40 10.12 4.79
N LYS A 151 -24.83 9.19 5.56
CA LYS A 151 -24.40 9.39 6.95
C LYS A 151 -23.29 10.44 7.09
N ASP A 152 -22.35 10.47 6.14
CA ASP A 152 -21.23 11.43 6.13
C ASP A 152 -21.56 12.78 5.45
N GLY A 153 -22.74 12.96 4.87
CA GLY A 153 -23.11 14.21 4.17
C GLY A 153 -22.39 14.43 2.84
N GLY A 154 -22.05 13.34 2.14
CA GLY A 154 -21.51 13.32 0.78
C GLY A 154 -20.14 12.63 0.68
N LYS A 155 -19.11 13.24 1.27
CA LYS A 155 -17.72 12.72 1.22
C LYS A 155 -17.51 11.68 2.33
N LEU A 156 -16.91 10.54 2.01
CA LEU A 156 -16.57 9.51 2.99
C LEU A 156 -15.43 9.97 3.90
N VAL A 157 -15.74 10.56 5.07
CA VAL A 157 -14.81 11.19 6.01
C VAL A 157 -14.53 10.37 7.27
N SER A 158 -15.45 9.47 7.62
CA SER A 158 -15.41 8.68 8.86
C SER A 158 -14.59 7.38 8.77
N CYS A 159 -14.00 7.08 7.62
CA CYS A 159 -13.29 5.82 7.32
C CYS A 159 -12.07 5.58 8.22
N GLY A 160 -11.27 6.62 8.48
CA GLY A 160 -10.12 6.59 9.38
C GLY A 160 -10.52 6.32 10.84
N PRO A 161 -11.40 7.15 11.45
CA PRO A 161 -11.92 6.93 12.81
C PRO A 161 -12.51 5.52 13.02
N LEU A 162 -13.32 5.02 12.08
CA LEU A 162 -13.96 3.70 12.20
C LEU A 162 -12.96 2.54 12.03
N SER A 163 -11.98 2.66 11.13
CA SER A 163 -10.91 1.68 10.98
C SER A 163 -10.04 1.57 12.24
N LEU A 164 -9.72 2.71 12.85
CA LEU A 164 -8.99 2.76 14.12
C LEU A 164 -9.79 2.17 15.28
N TYR A 165 -11.09 2.45 15.35
CA TYR A 165 -11.96 1.91 16.40
C TYR A 165 -12.19 0.40 16.27
N PHE A 166 -12.28 -0.12 15.05
CA PHE A 166 -12.24 -1.56 14.80
C PHE A 166 -10.94 -2.19 15.33
N LEU A 167 -9.78 -1.62 15.02
CA LEU A 167 -8.51 -2.13 15.55
C LEU A 167 -8.38 -1.95 17.07
N GLU A 168 -8.90 -0.87 17.67
CA GLU A 168 -8.98 -0.73 19.13
C GLU A 168 -9.79 -1.89 19.76
N TYR A 169 -10.93 -2.24 19.17
CA TYR A 169 -11.71 -3.39 19.63
C TYR A 169 -10.91 -4.69 19.54
N ILE A 170 -10.25 -4.95 18.40
CA ILE A 170 -9.40 -6.15 18.20
C ILE A 170 -8.25 -6.23 19.20
N LEU A 171 -7.54 -5.13 19.43
CA LEU A 171 -6.39 -5.06 20.33
C LEU A 171 -6.79 -5.41 21.79
N ASN A 172 -8.05 -5.15 22.17
CA ASN A 172 -8.60 -5.48 23.48
C ASN A 172 -9.34 -6.83 23.52
N HIS A 173 -9.83 -7.33 22.39
CA HIS A 173 -10.64 -8.57 22.29
C HIS A 173 -10.13 -9.54 21.20
N PRO A 174 -8.83 -9.92 21.18
CA PRO A 174 -8.24 -10.70 20.09
C PRO A 174 -8.98 -12.02 19.79
N ASN A 175 -9.48 -12.68 20.83
CA ASN A 175 -10.17 -13.97 20.72
C ASN A 175 -11.47 -13.89 19.88
N TRP A 176 -12.07 -12.71 19.69
CA TRP A 176 -13.22 -12.54 18.80
C TRP A 176 -12.88 -12.91 17.33
N LEU A 177 -11.63 -12.72 16.92
CA LEU A 177 -11.15 -13.14 15.59
C LEU A 177 -11.13 -14.66 15.41
N GLU A 178 -10.99 -15.42 16.49
CA GLU A 178 -11.04 -16.89 16.45
C GLU A 178 -12.47 -17.38 16.21
N THR A 179 -13.45 -16.72 16.82
CA THR A 179 -14.88 -17.00 16.67
C THR A 179 -15.49 -16.43 15.40
N LEU A 180 -14.74 -15.63 14.63
CA LEU A 180 -15.23 -15.00 13.42
C LEU A 180 -15.44 -16.02 12.30
N ASP A 181 -16.69 -16.15 11.88
CA ASP A 181 -17.19 -16.99 10.79
C ASP A 181 -17.46 -16.17 9.51
N ASN A 182 -18.17 -16.77 8.56
CA ASN A 182 -18.51 -16.16 7.28
C ASN A 182 -19.64 -15.11 7.37
N GLU A 183 -20.37 -15.03 8.49
CA GLU A 183 -21.41 -14.02 8.71
C GLU A 183 -20.80 -12.69 9.20
N PHE A 184 -19.60 -12.75 9.78
CA PHE A 184 -18.84 -11.59 10.27
C PHE A 184 -19.70 -10.74 11.25
N THR A 185 -20.33 -11.40 12.24
CA THR A 185 -21.22 -10.71 13.19
C THR A 185 -20.50 -9.57 13.89
N LEU A 186 -20.92 -8.32 13.64
CA LEU A 186 -20.29 -7.14 14.21
C LEU A 186 -20.43 -7.10 15.75
N PRO A 187 -19.36 -6.73 16.48
CA PRO A 187 -19.44 -6.38 17.89
C PRO A 187 -20.43 -5.24 18.14
N GLU A 188 -21.15 -5.28 19.26
CA GLU A 188 -22.17 -4.28 19.63
C GLU A 188 -21.63 -2.83 19.57
N VAL A 189 -20.39 -2.63 20.05
CA VAL A 189 -19.70 -1.33 20.01
C VAL A 189 -19.47 -0.79 18.61
N LEU A 190 -19.38 -1.65 17.59
CA LEU A 190 -19.31 -1.25 16.18
C LEU A 190 -20.70 -1.18 15.55
N SER A 191 -21.65 -2.02 15.99
CA SER A 191 -23.02 -1.98 15.46
C SER A 191 -23.77 -0.69 15.78
N GLN A 192 -23.36 0.07 16.82
CA GLN A 192 -23.95 1.39 17.12
C GLN A 192 -23.90 2.35 15.92
N PHE A 193 -22.86 2.26 15.07
CA PHE A 193 -22.73 3.10 13.87
C PHE A 193 -23.69 2.70 12.73
N ASN A 194 -24.54 1.68 12.91
CA ASN A 194 -25.65 1.43 12.00
C ASN A 194 -26.74 2.51 12.11
N GLU A 195 -26.98 3.05 13.30
CA GLU A 195 -28.04 4.02 13.57
C GLU A 195 -27.72 5.39 12.95
N GLU A 196 -28.55 5.87 12.02
CA GLU A 196 -28.31 7.11 11.28
C GLU A 196 -28.47 8.36 12.15
N SER A 197 -29.38 8.33 13.13
CA SER A 197 -29.68 9.49 13.98
C SER A 197 -28.55 9.83 14.98
N THR A 198 -27.77 8.84 15.45
CA THR A 198 -26.66 9.07 16.39
C THR A 198 -25.27 9.06 15.73
N TYR A 199 -25.15 8.49 14.51
CA TYR A 199 -23.90 8.26 13.79
C TYR A 199 -22.88 9.40 13.88
N LYS A 200 -23.33 10.63 13.57
CA LYS A 200 -22.46 11.81 13.53
C LYS A 200 -21.88 12.15 14.90
N ASP A 201 -22.69 12.07 15.94
CA ASP A 201 -22.28 12.33 17.31
C ASP A 201 -21.36 11.23 17.82
N ASP A 202 -21.59 9.98 17.44
CA ASP A 202 -20.73 8.85 17.80
C ASP A 202 -19.35 8.93 17.12
N VAL A 203 -19.29 9.31 15.84
CA VAL A 203 -18.02 9.62 15.15
C VAL A 203 -17.30 10.80 15.79
N LEU A 204 -18.03 11.85 16.21
CA LEU A 204 -17.44 12.98 16.94
C LEU A 204 -16.88 12.55 18.31
N LYS A 205 -17.55 11.65 19.04
CA LYS A 205 -17.03 11.06 20.28
C LYS A 205 -15.73 10.27 20.03
N LEU A 206 -15.65 9.49 18.95
CA LEU A 206 -14.41 8.82 18.53
C LEU A 206 -13.29 9.83 18.25
N ARG A 207 -13.57 10.87 17.45
CA ARG A 207 -12.58 11.92 17.14
C ARG A 207 -12.05 12.63 18.38
N GLN A 208 -12.90 12.88 19.37
CA GLN A 208 -12.48 13.41 20.67
C GLN A 208 -11.68 12.39 21.51
N ALA A 209 -11.97 11.10 21.41
CA ALA A 209 -11.17 10.06 22.07
C ALA A 209 -9.76 9.96 21.48
N HIS A 210 -9.65 10.00 20.15
CA HIS A 210 -8.37 10.06 19.45
C HIS A 210 -7.57 11.33 19.76
N ASP A 211 -8.22 12.51 19.82
CA ASP A 211 -7.59 13.76 20.28
C ASP A 211 -7.03 13.65 21.72
N ARG A 212 -7.76 12.98 22.63
CA ARG A 212 -7.29 12.71 24.00
C ARG A 212 -6.13 11.69 24.04
N LEU A 213 -6.05 10.77 23.09
CA LEU A 213 -4.92 9.86 22.95
C LEU A 213 -3.68 10.57 22.40
N LEU A 214 -3.83 11.40 21.36
CA LEU A 214 -2.75 12.19 20.77
C LEU A 214 -2.15 13.21 21.76
N GLN A 215 -2.91 13.65 22.76
CA GLN A 215 -2.41 14.48 23.87
C GLN A 215 -1.39 13.77 24.78
N THR A 216 -1.30 12.43 24.73
CA THR A 216 -0.28 11.68 25.48
C THR A 216 0.92 11.26 24.63
N VAL A 217 0.98 11.68 23.37
CA VAL A 217 2.14 11.46 22.48
C VAL A 217 3.07 12.66 22.62
N SER A 218 4.22 12.47 23.26
CA SER A 218 5.25 13.53 23.39
C SER A 218 5.94 13.83 22.07
N ASP A 219 6.66 14.95 21.99
CA ASP A 219 7.40 15.33 20.79
C ASP A 219 8.57 14.35 20.52
N GLU A 220 9.13 13.76 21.59
CA GLU A 220 10.07 12.64 21.53
C GLU A 220 9.41 11.35 21.02
N ASP A 221 8.14 11.10 21.37
CA ASP A 221 7.40 9.93 20.88
C ASP A 221 7.08 10.04 19.39
N VAL A 222 6.91 11.23 18.81
CA VAL A 222 6.71 11.39 17.36
C VAL A 222 7.84 10.73 16.56
N LYS A 223 9.10 10.87 17.01
CA LYS A 223 10.25 10.19 16.37
C LYS A 223 10.25 8.68 16.61
N LYS A 224 9.76 8.22 17.76
CA LYS A 224 9.61 6.78 18.05
C LYS A 224 8.50 6.15 17.22
N VAL A 225 7.44 6.91 16.90
CA VAL A 225 6.38 6.51 15.97
C VAL A 225 6.99 6.31 14.57
N GLU A 226 7.76 7.27 14.06
CA GLU A 226 8.45 7.14 12.76
C GLU A 226 9.32 5.87 12.71
N ALA A 227 10.22 5.69 13.69
CA ALA A 227 11.10 4.51 13.80
C ALA A 227 10.38 3.18 14.11
N PHE A 228 9.10 3.21 14.51
CA PHE A 228 8.28 2.01 14.75
C PHE A 228 7.71 1.43 13.46
N TYR A 229 7.40 2.28 12.48
CA TYR A 229 6.90 1.87 11.16
C TYR A 229 8.04 1.62 10.16
N GLU A 230 9.16 2.33 10.30
CA GLU A 230 10.30 2.29 9.36
C GLU A 230 10.77 0.87 9.01
N PRO A 231 11.05 -0.07 9.93
CA PRO A 231 11.52 -1.42 9.57
C PRO A 231 10.52 -2.19 8.70
N PHE A 232 9.22 -1.90 8.84
CA PHE A 232 8.18 -2.54 8.04
C PHE A 232 8.05 -1.94 6.66
N ASP A 233 8.00 -0.61 6.61
CA ASP A 233 7.97 0.13 5.35
C ASP A 233 9.21 -0.25 4.50
N ASP A 234 10.40 -0.35 5.10
CA ASP A 234 11.66 -0.75 4.44
C ASP A 234 11.65 -2.18 3.88
N MET A 235 11.10 -3.14 4.63
CA MET A 235 11.01 -4.55 4.20
C MET A 235 10.05 -4.67 3.02
N LEU A 236 8.83 -4.12 3.18
CA LEU A 236 7.78 -4.17 2.17
C LEU A 236 8.26 -3.55 0.85
N LEU A 237 8.92 -2.39 0.92
CA LEU A 237 9.52 -1.71 -0.24
C LEU A 237 10.56 -2.58 -0.98
N LYS A 238 11.47 -3.25 -0.26
CA LYS A 238 12.50 -4.13 -0.85
C LYS A 238 11.90 -5.36 -1.51
N ALA A 239 10.94 -6.02 -0.84
CA ALA A 239 10.25 -7.19 -1.39
C ALA A 239 9.45 -6.84 -2.66
N LEU A 240 8.82 -5.67 -2.67
CA LEU A 240 8.08 -5.13 -3.81
C LEU A 240 8.98 -4.77 -5.01
N ASP A 241 10.15 -4.19 -4.78
CA ASP A 241 11.16 -3.92 -5.83
C ASP A 241 11.70 -5.22 -6.47
N VAL A 242 11.94 -6.26 -5.67
CA VAL A 242 12.32 -7.59 -6.16
C VAL A 242 11.21 -8.21 -7.03
N LEU A 243 9.95 -8.06 -6.62
CA LEU A 243 8.80 -8.57 -7.37
C LEU A 243 8.62 -7.87 -8.73
N ASP A 244 8.82 -6.55 -8.78
CA ASP A 244 8.74 -5.79 -10.05
C ASP A 244 9.84 -6.23 -11.02
N LYS A 245 11.09 -6.30 -10.55
CA LYS A 245 12.24 -6.73 -11.35
C LYS A 245 12.07 -8.14 -11.89
N LYS A 246 11.46 -9.03 -11.10
CA LYS A 246 11.10 -10.39 -11.56
C LYS A 246 10.10 -10.33 -12.72
N ARG A 247 9.00 -9.57 -12.57
CA ARG A 247 7.96 -9.41 -13.61
C ARG A 247 8.46 -8.73 -14.88
N GLU A 248 9.34 -7.74 -14.73
CA GLU A 248 9.98 -7.08 -15.87
C GLU A 248 10.86 -8.07 -16.65
N ARG A 249 11.64 -8.89 -15.95
CA ARG A 249 12.42 -9.97 -16.58
C ARG A 249 11.54 -11.01 -17.26
N GLU A 250 10.43 -11.42 -16.65
CA GLU A 250 9.48 -12.39 -17.23
C GLU A 250 8.87 -11.85 -18.53
N ARG A 251 8.37 -10.60 -18.53
CA ARG A 251 7.84 -9.93 -19.74
C ARG A 251 8.87 -9.79 -20.86
N LEU A 252 10.13 -9.51 -20.51
CA LEU A 252 11.21 -9.43 -21.50
C LEU A 252 11.44 -10.80 -22.14
N LEU A 253 11.48 -11.89 -21.36
CA LEU A 253 11.64 -13.24 -21.91
C LEU A 253 10.47 -13.64 -22.83
N GLU A 254 9.23 -13.38 -22.42
CA GLU A 254 8.03 -13.61 -23.26
C GLU A 254 8.13 -12.89 -24.61
N SER A 255 8.66 -11.65 -24.64
CA SER A 255 8.83 -10.89 -25.89
C SER A 255 9.93 -11.42 -26.83
N TYR A 256 10.86 -12.24 -26.33
CA TYR A 256 11.91 -12.86 -27.16
C TYR A 256 11.44 -14.17 -27.82
N ASP A 257 10.61 -14.98 -27.14
CA ASP A 257 10.06 -16.22 -27.72
C ASP A 257 9.09 -15.94 -28.89
N ASP A 258 8.30 -14.86 -28.81
CA ASP A 258 7.47 -14.40 -29.94
C ASP A 258 8.32 -14.06 -31.17
N TYR A 259 9.50 -13.45 -30.99
CA TYR A 259 10.39 -13.12 -32.11
C TYR A 259 11.11 -14.34 -32.69
N ALA A 260 11.42 -15.35 -31.87
CA ALA A 260 12.01 -16.61 -32.32
C ALA A 260 11.04 -17.46 -33.16
N SER A 261 9.74 -17.44 -32.82
CA SER A 261 8.73 -18.24 -33.52
C SER A 261 8.41 -17.76 -34.94
N VAL A 262 8.55 -16.46 -35.23
CA VAL A 262 8.22 -15.85 -36.53
C VAL A 262 9.34 -16.00 -37.58
N HIS A 263 10.50 -16.53 -37.20
CA HIS A 263 11.62 -16.78 -38.13
C HIS A 263 12.02 -18.26 -38.23
N SER A 264 11.25 -19.18 -37.66
CA SER A 264 11.45 -20.63 -37.78
C SER A 264 10.83 -21.25 -39.06
N ASP A 265 10.81 -20.51 -40.17
CA ASP A 265 10.30 -20.97 -41.47
C ASP A 265 11.31 -20.69 -42.62
N SER A 266 12.59 -20.47 -42.29
CA SER A 266 13.69 -20.46 -43.26
C SER A 266 14.25 -21.87 -43.46
N GLU A 267 13.78 -22.50 -44.53
CA GLU A 267 14.27 -23.67 -45.30
C GLU A 267 15.29 -24.66 -44.70
N PRO A 268 15.14 -25.98 -44.99
CA PRO A 268 16.11 -26.99 -44.57
C PRO A 268 17.48 -26.74 -45.23
N PHE A 269 18.48 -26.41 -44.40
CA PHE A 269 19.86 -26.27 -44.84
C PHE A 269 20.44 -27.64 -45.17
N ASP A 270 20.64 -27.91 -46.46
CA ASP A 270 21.10 -29.19 -46.99
C ASP A 270 22.61 -29.39 -46.69
N PRO A 271 23.01 -30.34 -45.83
CA PRO A 271 24.39 -30.45 -45.36
C PRO A 271 25.18 -31.48 -46.17
N ASP A 272 25.34 -31.24 -47.48
CA ASP A 272 26.25 -32.03 -48.32
C ASP A 272 27.60 -31.31 -48.50
N PHE A 273 28.46 -31.42 -47.50
CA PHE A 273 29.91 -31.26 -47.71
C PHE A 273 30.71 -32.22 -46.82
N SER A 274 31.62 -32.94 -47.49
CA SER A 274 32.25 -34.19 -47.07
C SER A 274 33.22 -34.11 -45.89
N GLU A 275 33.37 -35.27 -45.24
CA GLU A 275 34.48 -35.67 -44.35
C GLU A 275 35.87 -35.19 -44.82
N ASP A 276 36.73 -34.82 -43.86
CA ASP A 276 37.91 -35.63 -43.57
C ASP A 276 38.63 -35.21 -42.26
N GLY A 277 38.72 -36.15 -41.30
CA GLY A 277 40.04 -36.54 -40.76
C GLY A 277 40.61 -35.98 -39.45
N VAL A 278 40.46 -36.79 -38.38
CA VAL A 278 41.53 -37.26 -37.45
C VAL A 278 41.84 -36.49 -36.13
N SER A 279 42.02 -37.31 -35.07
CA SER A 279 42.56 -37.11 -33.70
C SER A 279 41.73 -36.26 -32.72
N ASP A 280 41.15 -36.76 -31.63
CA ASP A 280 41.53 -37.80 -30.63
C ASP A 280 42.53 -37.28 -29.58
N ASP A 281 42.02 -37.00 -28.37
CA ASP A 281 42.67 -37.25 -27.07
C ASP A 281 41.66 -36.98 -25.91
N GLU A 282 41.87 -37.65 -24.77
CA GLU A 282 40.94 -37.75 -23.61
C GLU A 282 41.07 -36.61 -22.57
N GLU A 283 40.50 -36.83 -21.36
CA GLU A 283 40.44 -35.96 -20.17
C GLU A 283 39.31 -34.90 -20.18
N GLY A 284 38.26 -34.93 -19.35
CA GLY A 284 37.96 -35.75 -18.18
C GLY A 284 38.20 -35.01 -16.87
N GLU A 285 37.17 -34.36 -16.30
CA GLU A 285 37.09 -34.16 -14.84
C GLU A 285 35.67 -33.83 -14.34
N GLU A 286 35.43 -34.20 -13.08
CA GLU A 286 34.14 -34.23 -12.37
C GLU A 286 34.07 -33.08 -11.35
N VAL A 287 33.17 -32.10 -11.53
CA VAL A 287 32.86 -31.06 -10.53
C VAL A 287 31.38 -30.66 -10.68
N GLY A 288 30.55 -30.55 -9.65
CA GLY A 288 30.75 -30.72 -8.20
C GLY A 288 29.80 -29.79 -7.43
N GLU A 289 29.02 -30.30 -6.47
CA GLU A 289 28.05 -29.52 -5.69
C GLU A 289 28.73 -28.41 -4.86
N ALA A 290 28.42 -27.12 -5.11
CA ALA A 290 29.01 -26.03 -4.33
C ALA A 290 28.18 -24.72 -4.26
N LEU A 291 26.88 -24.78 -3.90
CA LEU A 291 26.11 -23.58 -3.52
C LEU A 291 25.29 -23.74 -2.23
N THR A 292 25.93 -24.22 -1.17
CA THR A 292 25.50 -23.95 0.22
C THR A 292 26.66 -23.39 1.04
N LYS A 293 26.37 -22.33 1.82
CA LYS A 293 27.26 -21.52 2.70
C LYS A 293 27.79 -20.21 2.11
N SER A 294 26.96 -19.17 2.10
CA SER A 294 27.34 -17.81 2.55
C SER A 294 26.12 -16.93 2.72
N GLU A 295 25.51 -16.95 3.91
CA GLU A 295 24.89 -15.81 4.61
C GLU A 295 24.28 -16.32 5.92
N LYS A 296 25.11 -16.40 6.96
CA LYS A 296 24.70 -16.79 8.31
C LYS A 296 25.41 -15.95 9.36
N MET A 297 25.23 -14.63 9.28
CA MET A 297 25.62 -13.66 10.30
C MET A 297 24.57 -12.56 10.41
N LEU A 298 24.43 -12.00 11.63
CA LEU A 298 23.56 -10.88 12.02
C LEU A 298 22.05 -11.17 12.11
N LEU A 299 21.68 -11.90 13.18
CA LEU A 299 20.37 -11.74 13.85
C LEU A 299 20.47 -12.20 15.32
N GLU A 300 21.14 -11.40 16.14
CA GLU A 300 21.12 -11.56 17.61
C GLU A 300 19.94 -10.76 18.19
N THR A 301 18.81 -11.43 18.41
CA THR A 301 17.68 -10.89 19.18
C THR A 301 17.93 -11.06 20.69
N PRO A 302 17.72 -10.02 21.53
CA PRO A 302 17.98 -10.11 22.96
C PRO A 302 16.93 -10.98 23.68
N VAL A 303 17.38 -12.10 24.25
CA VAL A 303 16.53 -13.04 25.02
C VAL A 303 16.25 -12.50 26.42
N ILE A 304 15.05 -11.97 26.64
CA ILE A 304 14.55 -11.64 27.98
C ILE A 304 13.89 -12.88 28.59
N LYS A 305 14.50 -13.47 29.63
CA LYS A 305 13.95 -14.62 30.37
C LYS A 305 12.84 -14.17 31.34
N PRO A 306 11.60 -14.70 31.27
CA PRO A 306 10.59 -14.48 32.30
C PRO A 306 10.74 -15.50 33.43
N HIS A 307 10.81 -15.01 34.68
CA HIS A 307 10.65 -15.86 35.86
C HIS A 307 9.21 -16.37 35.98
N SER A 308 9.04 -17.64 36.32
CA SER A 308 7.73 -18.24 36.53
C SER A 308 7.26 -18.10 37.98
N THR A 309 5.97 -17.86 38.15
CA THR A 309 5.21 -18.39 39.28
C THR A 309 3.77 -18.64 38.83
N ALA A 310 3.40 -19.91 38.72
CA ALA A 310 2.04 -20.30 38.37
C ALA A 310 1.16 -20.38 39.62
N ARG A 311 -0.11 -20.00 39.49
CA ARG A 311 -1.19 -20.62 40.26
C ARG A 311 -2.45 -20.70 39.40
N SER A 312 -2.86 -21.95 39.16
CA SER A 312 -4.09 -22.33 38.47
C SER A 312 -5.31 -22.03 39.33
N LEU A 313 -6.47 -21.80 38.69
CA LEU A 313 -7.73 -22.41 39.12
C LEU A 313 -8.71 -22.48 37.93
N THR A 314 -9.30 -23.66 37.75
CA THR A 314 -10.42 -24.01 36.85
C THR A 314 -11.73 -23.36 37.35
N ASP A 315 -12.83 -23.22 36.58
CA ASP A 315 -13.65 -24.34 36.09
C ASP A 315 -14.88 -23.88 35.24
N LYS A 316 -15.48 -24.83 34.50
CA LYS A 316 -16.89 -24.93 34.03
C LYS A 316 -17.57 -23.90 33.09
N ARG A 317 -17.68 -24.35 31.82
CA ARG A 317 -18.92 -24.57 30.99
C ARG A 317 -20.27 -24.62 31.78
N GLN A 318 -21.47 -24.38 31.24
CA GLN A 318 -22.08 -24.80 29.94
C GLN A 318 -23.37 -23.93 29.61
N PRO A 319 -24.35 -24.26 28.73
CA PRO A 319 -24.97 -23.27 27.82
C PRO A 319 -26.52 -23.13 27.91
N VAL A 320 -27.13 -22.27 27.08
CA VAL A 320 -28.56 -22.38 26.70
C VAL A 320 -28.76 -22.07 25.21
N THR A 321 -29.66 -22.83 24.58
CA THR A 321 -30.07 -22.83 23.17
C THR A 321 -31.25 -21.89 22.85
N GLY A 322 -31.40 -21.47 21.59
CA GLY A 322 -32.65 -20.90 21.07
C GLY A 322 -32.68 -20.81 19.54
N GLN A 323 -33.59 -21.55 18.90
CA GLN A 323 -33.87 -21.50 17.45
C GLN A 323 -35.14 -20.65 17.19
N SER A 324 -35.24 -19.99 16.03
CA SER A 324 -36.39 -20.15 15.11
C SER A 324 -36.24 -19.36 13.80
N ASP A 325 -36.13 -20.11 12.71
CA ASP A 325 -36.70 -19.92 11.37
C ASP A 325 -37.33 -18.58 10.95
N GLY A 326 -36.84 -18.06 9.80
CA GLY A 326 -37.64 -17.97 8.57
C GLY A 326 -38.51 -16.74 8.30
N GLU A 327 -38.20 -16.01 7.21
CA GLU A 327 -39.10 -15.81 6.05
C GLU A 327 -38.45 -15.00 4.90
N GLN A 328 -38.91 -15.23 3.67
CA GLN A 328 -38.54 -14.60 2.39
C GLN A 328 -39.82 -14.47 1.52
N PRO A 329 -39.86 -13.73 0.38
CA PRO A 329 -38.89 -12.78 -0.18
C PRO A 329 -39.54 -11.36 -0.22
N PRO A 330 -40.00 -10.69 -1.32
CA PRO A 330 -39.87 -10.86 -2.77
C PRO A 330 -39.08 -9.72 -3.51
N THR A 331 -38.80 -10.00 -4.77
CA THR A 331 -38.12 -9.20 -5.82
C THR A 331 -38.77 -7.86 -6.19
N LEU A 332 -37.97 -6.86 -6.62
CA LEU A 332 -38.43 -5.80 -7.54
C LEU A 332 -37.34 -5.38 -8.56
N LEU A 333 -37.74 -5.27 -9.84
CA LEU A 333 -36.91 -4.80 -10.97
C LEU A 333 -37.05 -3.27 -11.15
N LEU A 334 -35.94 -2.58 -11.46
CA LEU A 334 -35.84 -1.38 -12.33
C LEU A 334 -34.33 -1.13 -12.58
N ALA A 335 -33.76 -1.49 -13.73
CA ALA A 335 -33.82 -0.83 -15.05
C ALA A 335 -32.82 0.32 -15.24
N GLN A 336 -31.72 -0.01 -15.94
CA GLN A 336 -31.02 0.76 -16.99
C GLN A 336 -30.91 2.30 -16.90
N THR A 337 -29.68 2.83 -16.96
CA THR A 337 -29.23 3.78 -18.01
C THR A 337 -27.70 3.64 -18.18
N ALA A 338 -27.21 3.76 -19.42
CA ALA A 338 -25.81 3.52 -19.80
C ALA A 338 -24.96 4.79 -19.84
N VAL A 339 -23.62 4.63 -19.84
CA VAL A 339 -22.72 5.30 -20.80
C VAL A 339 -21.57 4.35 -21.12
N GLU A 340 -21.45 3.96 -22.40
CA GLU A 340 -20.22 3.44 -22.98
C GLU A 340 -19.36 4.61 -23.45
N ILE A 341 -18.05 4.59 -23.19
CA ILE A 341 -17.06 5.18 -24.11
C ILE A 341 -15.96 4.14 -24.29
N ALA A 342 -15.74 3.77 -25.55
CA ALA A 342 -14.86 2.68 -25.95
C ALA A 342 -13.39 3.10 -26.07
N GLN A 343 -12.56 2.07 -26.21
CA GLN A 343 -11.14 2.10 -26.54
C GLN A 343 -10.83 2.96 -27.78
N GLN A 344 -9.69 3.67 -27.77
CA GLN A 344 -8.80 3.81 -28.93
C GLN A 344 -7.48 4.49 -28.55
N SER A 345 -6.37 3.80 -28.75
CA SER A 345 -5.09 4.37 -29.21
C SER A 345 -4.12 3.21 -29.52
N ASP A 346 -3.83 3.01 -30.80
CA ASP A 346 -2.96 1.94 -31.29
C ASP A 346 -1.49 2.11 -30.86
N GLY A 347 -0.75 1.00 -30.90
CA GLY A 347 0.69 1.02 -30.70
C GLY A 347 1.42 1.74 -31.84
N VAL A 348 2.03 2.89 -31.54
CA VAL A 348 2.95 3.57 -32.45
C VAL A 348 4.37 3.10 -32.17
N ALA A 349 4.99 2.45 -33.16
CA ALA A 349 6.39 2.07 -33.09
C ALA A 349 7.29 3.32 -33.04
N LEU A 350 8.18 3.39 -32.05
CA LEU A 350 9.15 4.47 -31.89
C LEU A 350 10.28 4.34 -32.92
N THR A 351 10.12 5.00 -34.07
CA THR A 351 11.25 5.30 -34.97
C THR A 351 12.17 6.32 -34.31
N LYS A 352 13.45 5.97 -34.16
CA LYS A 352 14.50 6.92 -33.77
C LYS A 352 14.79 7.87 -34.93
N ASN A 353 14.22 9.06 -34.91
CA ASN A 353 14.70 10.19 -35.72
C ASN A 353 15.57 11.10 -34.83
N ASP A 354 16.85 11.22 -35.21
CA ASP A 354 17.79 12.20 -34.65
C ASP A 354 17.47 13.61 -35.18
N ASP A 355 16.68 14.39 -34.44
CA ASP A 355 16.53 15.84 -34.66
C ASP A 355 17.35 16.64 -33.65
N SER A 356 18.61 16.90 -34.01
CA SER A 356 19.60 17.60 -33.18
C SER A 356 19.21 19.04 -32.83
N ALA A 357 18.32 19.68 -33.59
CA ALA A 357 17.86 21.04 -33.34
C ALA A 357 16.98 21.19 -32.07
N SER A 358 16.41 20.11 -31.54
CA SER A 358 15.61 20.13 -30.30
C SER A 358 16.45 20.08 -29.01
N MET A 359 17.73 19.71 -29.11
CA MET A 359 18.58 19.39 -27.95
C MET A 359 19.07 20.62 -27.16
N ASP A 360 19.23 21.77 -27.83
CA ASP A 360 19.85 22.98 -27.27
C ASP A 360 18.82 24.03 -26.75
N ARG A 361 17.53 23.68 -26.75
CA ARG A 361 16.44 24.52 -26.24
C ARG A 361 16.59 24.75 -24.72
N PRO A 362 16.69 26.01 -24.21
CA PRO A 362 16.90 26.28 -22.78
C PRO A 362 15.84 25.66 -21.87
N ASP A 363 14.58 25.70 -22.28
CA ASP A 363 13.45 25.09 -21.58
C ASP A 363 13.55 23.56 -21.50
N VAL A 364 14.02 22.92 -22.57
CA VAL A 364 14.28 21.47 -22.64
C VAL A 364 15.46 21.09 -21.73
N LEU A 365 16.53 21.89 -21.72
CA LEU A 365 17.69 21.67 -20.85
C LEU A 365 17.33 21.74 -19.36
N VAL A 366 16.45 22.67 -18.97
CA VAL A 366 15.95 22.77 -17.58
C VAL A 366 15.17 21.51 -17.17
N VAL A 367 14.28 20.99 -18.03
CA VAL A 367 13.55 19.74 -17.72
C VAL A 367 14.49 18.53 -17.70
N ARG A 368 15.48 18.46 -18.61
CA ARG A 368 16.52 17.41 -18.60
C ARG A 368 17.39 17.44 -17.35
N ALA A 369 17.72 18.61 -16.83
CA ALA A 369 18.46 18.73 -15.57
C ALA A 369 17.66 18.15 -14.38
N GLU A 370 16.33 18.35 -14.35
CA GLU A 370 15.45 17.75 -13.34
C GLU A 370 15.32 16.23 -13.51
N ILE A 371 15.23 15.71 -14.75
CA ILE A 371 15.29 14.26 -15.04
C ILE A 371 16.60 13.66 -14.50
N GLN A 372 17.74 14.28 -14.79
CA GLN A 372 19.05 13.81 -14.31
C GLN A 372 19.18 13.90 -12.78
N ARG A 373 18.65 14.96 -12.16
CA ARG A 373 18.59 15.09 -10.71
C ARG A 373 17.77 13.96 -10.07
N LEU A 374 16.65 13.57 -10.68
CA LEU A 374 15.83 12.44 -10.22
C LEU A 374 16.54 11.09 -10.39
N ARG A 375 17.24 10.88 -11.52
CA ARG A 375 18.05 9.67 -11.78
C ARG A 375 19.26 9.55 -10.85
N GLY A 376 19.87 10.67 -10.49
CA GLY A 376 21.00 10.73 -9.55
C GLY A 376 20.63 10.58 -8.07
N LYS A 377 19.34 10.47 -7.71
CA LYS A 377 18.93 10.24 -6.32
C LYS A 377 19.11 8.77 -5.92
N THR A 378 19.79 8.56 -4.81
CA THR A 378 19.98 7.26 -4.16
C THR A 378 19.40 7.26 -2.73
N GLY A 379 19.13 6.07 -2.18
CA GLY A 379 18.58 5.89 -0.83
C GLY A 379 17.06 5.77 -0.75
N ILE A 380 16.51 5.54 0.45
CA ILE A 380 15.09 5.21 0.68
C ILE A 380 14.10 6.27 0.15
N PHE A 381 14.49 7.55 0.11
CA PHE A 381 13.69 8.64 -0.44
C PHE A 381 13.86 8.86 -1.96
N SER A 382 14.55 7.96 -2.68
CA SER A 382 14.61 7.94 -4.15
C SER A 382 13.61 6.98 -4.80
N TRP A 383 12.82 6.26 -4.00
CA TRP A 383 11.78 5.36 -4.50
C TRP A 383 10.78 6.10 -5.40
N GLY A 384 10.50 5.55 -6.58
CA GLY A 384 9.70 6.19 -7.62
C GLY A 384 10.39 7.31 -8.42
N CYS A 385 11.63 7.72 -8.10
CA CYS A 385 12.33 8.76 -8.86
C CYS A 385 12.76 8.29 -10.27
N ALA A 386 13.10 7.00 -10.43
CA ALA A 386 13.43 6.43 -11.74
C ALA A 386 12.20 6.42 -12.67
N ASP A 387 11.10 5.82 -12.25
CA ASP A 387 9.83 5.81 -12.98
C ASP A 387 9.32 7.24 -13.26
N LYS A 388 9.32 8.13 -12.25
CA LYS A 388 9.03 9.56 -12.47
C LYS A 388 9.93 10.18 -13.54
N SER A 389 11.24 9.94 -13.51
CA SER A 389 12.18 10.48 -14.49
C SER A 389 11.86 10.00 -15.91
N ASN A 390 11.44 8.74 -16.06
CA ASN A 390 11.05 8.16 -17.34
C ASN A 390 9.71 8.75 -17.84
N ARG A 391 8.72 8.93 -16.96
CA ARG A 391 7.45 9.60 -17.32
C ARG A 391 7.65 11.06 -17.74
N ILE A 392 8.55 11.80 -17.08
CA ILE A 392 8.92 13.17 -17.49
C ILE A 392 9.64 13.15 -18.83
N GLU A 393 10.55 12.19 -19.06
CA GLU A 393 11.29 12.06 -20.32
C GLU A 393 10.36 11.74 -21.50
N GLN A 394 9.41 10.81 -21.33
CA GLN A 394 8.39 10.51 -22.34
C GLN A 394 7.52 11.74 -22.66
N ALA A 395 7.02 12.44 -21.65
CA ALA A 395 6.24 13.66 -21.84
C ALA A 395 7.06 14.79 -22.49
N LEU A 396 8.36 14.87 -22.18
CA LEU A 396 9.28 15.84 -22.77
C LEU A 396 9.54 15.55 -24.26
N ILE A 397 9.73 14.28 -24.64
CA ILE A 397 9.91 13.87 -26.05
C ILE A 397 8.70 14.33 -26.87
N GLN A 398 7.48 14.08 -26.39
CA GLN A 398 6.26 14.53 -27.05
C GLN A 398 6.15 16.07 -27.08
N ALA A 399 6.36 16.75 -25.96
CA ALA A 399 6.21 18.20 -25.88
C ALA A 399 7.25 18.99 -26.72
N SER A 400 8.42 18.40 -26.98
CA SER A 400 9.54 19.07 -27.69
C SER A 400 9.20 19.45 -29.14
N THR A 401 8.24 18.76 -29.77
CA THR A 401 7.75 19.04 -31.12
C THR A 401 6.45 19.84 -31.13
N GLU A 402 5.67 19.82 -30.05
CA GLU A 402 4.32 20.40 -29.96
C GLU A 402 4.26 21.83 -29.39
N THR A 403 5.27 22.29 -28.64
CA THR A 403 5.18 23.58 -27.92
C THR A 403 6.45 24.43 -27.92
N SER A 404 6.30 25.74 -27.75
CA SER A 404 7.37 26.73 -27.69
C SER A 404 8.07 26.82 -26.32
N ASP A 405 7.43 26.35 -25.23
CA ASP A 405 8.08 26.15 -23.93
C ASP A 405 7.56 24.86 -23.28
N VAL A 406 8.41 23.83 -23.22
CA VAL A 406 8.04 22.50 -22.69
C VAL A 406 7.69 22.52 -21.20
N ARG A 407 8.13 23.54 -20.45
CA ARG A 407 7.84 23.71 -19.00
C ARG A 407 6.38 24.11 -18.75
N LEU A 408 5.72 24.64 -19.79
CA LEU A 408 4.30 25.00 -19.78
C LEU A 408 3.39 23.90 -20.34
N ASN A 409 3.94 22.86 -20.98
CA ASN A 409 3.16 21.76 -21.55
C ASN A 409 2.42 20.97 -20.45
N GLY A 410 1.12 20.71 -20.67
CA GLY A 410 0.25 20.04 -19.68
C GLY A 410 0.69 18.63 -19.31
N ALA A 411 1.18 17.83 -20.26
CA ALA A 411 1.68 16.48 -20.00
C ALA A 411 2.99 16.50 -19.21
N VAL A 412 3.93 17.38 -19.59
CA VAL A 412 5.21 17.59 -18.87
C VAL A 412 4.95 18.05 -17.43
N ARG A 413 4.07 19.04 -17.23
CA ARG A 413 3.68 19.50 -15.87
C ARG A 413 2.99 18.41 -15.06
N THR A 414 2.16 17.57 -15.68
CA THR A 414 1.52 16.42 -15.02
C THR A 414 2.55 15.37 -14.58
N ALA A 415 3.53 15.05 -15.42
CA ALA A 415 4.63 14.14 -15.09
C ALA A 415 5.55 14.71 -13.99
N LEU A 416 5.86 16.02 -14.04
CA LEU A 416 6.61 16.73 -12.99
C LEU A 416 5.87 16.74 -11.65
N ALA A 417 4.54 16.77 -11.66
CA ALA A 417 3.69 16.69 -10.48
C ALA A 417 3.57 15.26 -9.90
N ALA A 418 3.89 14.21 -10.66
CA ALA A 418 3.79 12.82 -10.22
C ALA A 418 4.81 12.47 -9.10
N HIS A 419 4.49 11.44 -8.31
CA HIS A 419 5.19 11.00 -7.09
C HIS A 419 5.36 12.07 -6.00
N ARG A 420 4.77 11.74 -4.86
CA ARG A 420 4.56 12.62 -3.71
C ARG A 420 5.18 11.98 -2.46
N ILE A 421 6.24 12.57 -1.95
CA ILE A 421 6.77 12.25 -0.61
C ILE A 421 6.34 13.39 0.31
N GLY A 422 5.13 13.29 0.88
CA GLY A 422 4.51 14.31 1.75
C GLY A 422 3.15 14.81 1.23
N PHE A 423 2.10 14.73 2.06
CA PHE A 423 0.72 14.81 1.57
C PHE A 423 0.13 16.23 1.39
N PHE A 424 0.92 17.32 1.46
CA PHE A 424 0.54 18.67 1.00
C PHE A 424 1.77 19.47 0.52
N GLY A 425 1.63 20.18 -0.62
CA GLY A 425 2.71 20.87 -1.34
C GLY A 425 2.79 20.48 -2.83
N GLN A 426 3.32 21.38 -3.67
CA GLN A 426 3.72 21.03 -5.05
C GLN A 426 4.88 20.01 -5.01
N ALA A 427 4.96 19.10 -5.98
CA ALA A 427 6.10 18.19 -6.06
C ALA A 427 7.39 19.00 -6.29
N GLN A 428 8.50 18.67 -5.59
CA GLN A 428 9.76 19.44 -5.70
C GLN A 428 10.22 19.61 -7.16
N SER A 429 9.99 18.61 -8.01
CA SER A 429 10.29 18.70 -9.45
C SER A 429 9.48 19.79 -10.15
N LEU A 430 8.21 19.99 -9.80
CA LEU A 430 7.39 21.06 -10.33
C LEU A 430 7.82 22.42 -9.74
N ILE A 431 8.13 22.49 -8.44
CA ILE A 431 8.67 23.70 -7.78
C ILE A 431 9.95 24.17 -8.47
N ASN A 432 10.88 23.26 -8.75
CA ASN A 432 12.15 23.58 -9.43
C ASN A 432 11.92 24.22 -10.81
N ILE A 433 10.88 23.78 -11.53
CA ILE A 433 10.52 24.29 -12.86
C ILE A 433 9.78 25.63 -12.74
N ASP A 434 8.85 25.77 -11.80
CA ASP A 434 8.13 27.02 -11.54
C ASP A 434 9.09 28.12 -11.03
N GLU A 435 10.12 27.76 -10.25
CA GLU A 435 11.22 28.67 -9.88
C GLU A 435 12.09 29.09 -11.07
N SER A 436 12.34 28.22 -12.05
CA SER A 436 13.07 28.57 -13.28
C SER A 436 12.30 29.60 -14.09
N LEU A 437 11.00 29.36 -14.31
CA LEU A 437 10.11 30.30 -14.98
C LEU A 437 10.05 31.66 -14.26
N ALA A 438 9.97 31.65 -12.92
CA ALA A 438 9.94 32.88 -12.12
C ALA A 438 11.26 33.67 -12.18
N LYS A 439 12.42 33.00 -12.25
CA LYS A 439 13.73 33.66 -12.35
C LYS A 439 13.92 34.34 -13.71
N GLU A 440 13.49 33.71 -14.79
CA GLU A 440 13.51 34.29 -16.14
C GLU A 440 12.57 35.50 -16.26
N ALA A 441 11.39 35.47 -15.64
CA ALA A 441 10.46 36.60 -15.63
C ALA A 441 10.97 37.86 -14.89
N ILE A 442 12.06 37.76 -14.13
CA ILE A 442 12.67 38.85 -13.34
C ILE A 442 13.95 39.40 -14.01
N GLN A 443 14.50 38.71 -15.01
CA GLN A 443 15.67 39.14 -15.79
C GLN A 443 15.25 39.41 -17.25
N PRO A 444 14.80 40.63 -17.59
CA PRO A 444 14.45 41.01 -18.96
C PRO A 444 15.67 41.21 -19.88
#